data_AF-A0A1Y5HB07-F1
#
_entry.id   AF-A0A1Y5HB07-F1
#
_cell.length_a   1.000
_cell.length_b   1.000
_cell.length_c   1.000
_cell.angle_alpha   90.00
_cell.angle_beta   90.00
_cell.angle_gamma   90.00
#
_symmetry.space_group_name_H-M   'P 1'
#
loop_
_entity.id
_entity.type
_entity.pdbx_description
1 polymer ?
#
loop_
_entity_poly.entity_id
_entity_poly.type
_entity_poly.pdbx_seq_one_letter_code
_entity_poly.pdbx_strand_id
1 'polypeptide(L)'
;MSRLDDIRATSSWQDLFEGQPQHLGFAVMLSAGAMSLLVSPQDAPRLLGLSSTGWATLSIALAVVHQIIVALVFRLQLHRNLLSRWLGDRDMVVWRLIFMPLLVARPLSLIMAAWADTTAITNYRAPEILFGTVLLAASVWALHSVIVHFTILRALGGDHFRDEIAALPLVSEGVFKYTSNGMYGVAFLGLWGIALLFGSWNALVLALFQHCYIWVHMYCTESPDMRWIYSKP
;
A
#
# COMPACT_ATOMS: atom_id res chain seq x y z
N MET A 1 6.21 32.11 -6.89
CA MET A 1 5.05 31.20 -6.74
C MET A 1 5.51 30.02 -5.91
N SER A 2 4.59 29.32 -5.23
CA SER A 2 4.96 28.08 -4.53
C SER A 2 5.25 26.99 -5.56
N ARG A 3 6.04 25.97 -5.20
CA ARG A 3 6.41 24.90 -6.15
C ARG A 3 5.16 24.16 -6.63
N LEU A 4 4.23 23.89 -5.72
CA LEU A 4 2.97 23.23 -6.07
C LEU A 4 2.08 24.11 -6.95
N ASP A 5 2.07 25.43 -6.76
CA ASP A 5 1.32 26.34 -7.65
C ASP A 5 1.92 26.41 -9.06
N ASP A 6 3.24 26.32 -9.20
CA ASP A 6 3.91 26.24 -10.50
C ASP A 6 3.53 24.95 -11.25
N ILE A 7 3.46 23.81 -10.55
CA ILE A 7 2.99 22.54 -11.12
C ILE A 7 1.54 22.67 -11.59
N ARG A 8 0.66 23.30 -10.81
CA ARG A 8 -0.75 23.47 -11.15
C ARG A 8 -0.96 24.40 -12.35
N ALA A 9 -0.12 25.42 -12.48
CA ALA A 9 -0.17 26.37 -13.58
C ALA A 9 0.28 25.75 -14.93
N THR A 10 1.16 24.75 -14.87
CA THR A 10 1.77 24.13 -16.06
C THR A 10 1.16 22.77 -16.44
N SER A 11 0.57 22.05 -15.49
CA SER A 11 0.01 20.71 -15.73
C SER A 11 -1.33 20.72 -16.46
N SER A 12 -1.48 19.79 -17.38
CA SER A 12 -2.66 19.54 -18.22
C SER A 12 -3.59 18.49 -17.62
N TRP A 13 -4.75 18.28 -18.24
CA TRP A 13 -5.67 17.20 -17.83
C TRP A 13 -5.14 15.81 -18.17
N GLN A 14 -4.20 15.68 -19.10
CA GLN A 14 -3.62 14.39 -19.48
C GLN A 14 -2.70 13.85 -18.39
N ASP A 15 -2.02 14.73 -17.65
CA ASP A 15 -1.09 14.37 -16.58
C ASP A 15 -1.78 13.64 -15.41
N LEU A 16 -3.08 13.88 -15.21
CA LEU A 16 -3.88 13.14 -14.22
C LEU A 16 -4.01 11.65 -14.56
N PHE A 17 -3.86 11.28 -15.83
CA PHE A 17 -4.02 9.92 -16.33
C PHE A 17 -2.69 9.22 -16.59
N GLU A 18 -1.55 9.88 -16.36
CA GLU A 18 -0.23 9.25 -16.55
C GLU A 18 -0.12 7.98 -15.70
N GLY A 19 0.26 6.87 -16.35
CA GLY A 19 0.40 5.56 -15.72
C GLY A 19 -0.90 4.85 -15.29
N GLN A 20 -2.05 5.54 -15.33
CA GLN A 20 -3.32 4.98 -14.82
C GLN A 20 -3.90 3.85 -15.68
N PRO A 21 -3.81 3.87 -17.04
CA PRO A 21 -4.18 2.72 -17.86
C PRO A 21 -3.36 1.47 -17.52
N GLN A 22 -2.05 1.61 -17.30
CA GLN A 22 -1.18 0.51 -16.88
C GLN A 22 -1.56 0.02 -15.48
N HIS A 23 -1.81 0.94 -14.55
CA HIS A 23 -2.25 0.59 -13.20
C HIS A 23 -3.52 -0.26 -13.22
N LEU A 24 -4.51 0.11 -14.05
CA LEU A 24 -5.74 -0.67 -14.24
C LEU A 24 -5.44 -2.06 -14.81
N GLY A 25 -4.61 -2.14 -15.85
CA GLY A 25 -4.19 -3.43 -16.44
C GLY A 25 -3.54 -4.36 -15.42
N PHE A 26 -2.59 -3.83 -14.63
CA PHE A 26 -1.95 -4.58 -13.55
C PHE A 26 -2.93 -4.96 -12.44
N ALA A 27 -3.84 -4.07 -12.04
CA ALA A 27 -4.85 -4.37 -11.03
C ALA A 27 -5.73 -5.55 -11.44
N VAL A 28 -6.19 -5.57 -12.70
CA VAL A 28 -6.99 -6.69 -13.25
C VAL A 28 -6.16 -7.97 -13.30
N MET A 29 -4.96 -7.92 -13.87
CA MET A 29 -4.10 -9.10 -14.02
C MET A 29 -3.69 -9.70 -12.68
N LEU A 30 -3.24 -8.87 -11.73
CA LEU A 30 -2.82 -9.33 -10.40
C LEU A 30 -4.02 -9.85 -9.60
N SER A 31 -5.19 -9.21 -9.70
CA SER A 31 -6.39 -9.70 -9.01
C SER A 31 -6.84 -11.04 -9.59
N ALA A 32 -6.92 -11.17 -10.91
CA ALA A 32 -7.28 -12.42 -11.57
C ALA A 32 -6.28 -13.55 -11.25
N GLY A 33 -4.98 -13.25 -11.27
CA GLY A 33 -3.92 -14.19 -10.91
C GLY A 33 -3.97 -14.59 -9.43
N ALA A 34 -4.27 -13.67 -8.52
CA ALA A 34 -4.45 -14.01 -7.12
C ALA A 34 -5.68 -14.91 -6.92
N MET A 35 -6.82 -14.56 -7.54
CA MET A 35 -8.06 -15.36 -7.46
C MET A 35 -7.87 -16.78 -8.01
N SER A 36 -7.11 -16.97 -9.08
CA SER A 36 -6.86 -18.29 -9.65
C SER A 36 -5.98 -19.18 -8.77
N LEU A 37 -5.20 -18.60 -7.86
CA LEU A 37 -4.33 -19.31 -6.92
C LEU A 37 -5.01 -19.61 -5.57
N LEU A 38 -6.18 -19.01 -5.29
CA LEU A 38 -6.92 -19.26 -4.06
C LEU A 38 -7.50 -20.68 -4.03
N VAL A 39 -7.38 -21.33 -2.87
CA VAL A 39 -7.91 -22.67 -2.64
C VAL A 39 -9.12 -22.57 -1.72
N SER A 40 -10.24 -23.19 -2.13
CA SER A 40 -11.47 -23.27 -1.34
C SER A 40 -11.76 -24.71 -0.93
N PRO A 41 -11.40 -25.12 0.29
CA PRO A 41 -11.78 -26.42 0.84
C PRO A 41 -13.31 -26.57 0.90
N GLN A 42 -13.84 -27.78 0.72
CA GLN A 42 -15.28 -28.05 0.76
C GLN A 42 -15.89 -27.71 2.14
N ASP A 43 -15.18 -28.06 3.21
CA ASP A 43 -15.58 -27.80 4.60
C ASP A 43 -14.83 -26.59 5.20
N ALA A 44 -14.60 -25.55 4.39
CA ALA A 44 -13.86 -24.38 4.84
C ALA A 44 -14.52 -23.72 6.07
N PRO A 45 -13.79 -23.55 7.20
CA PRO A 45 -14.29 -22.81 8.35
C PRO A 45 -14.71 -21.39 7.97
N ARG A 46 -15.70 -20.85 8.68
CA ARG A 46 -16.14 -19.47 8.51
C ARG A 46 -15.78 -18.65 9.73
N LEU A 47 -15.14 -17.51 9.48
CA LEU A 47 -14.82 -16.50 10.49
C LEU A 47 -15.63 -15.25 10.21
N LEU A 48 -16.47 -14.84 11.15
CA LEU A 48 -17.45 -13.74 10.99
C LEU A 48 -18.28 -13.86 9.69
N GLY A 49 -18.67 -15.08 9.33
CA GLY A 49 -19.54 -15.36 8.17
C GLY A 49 -18.82 -15.57 6.84
N LEU A 50 -17.51 -15.33 6.74
CA LEU A 50 -16.72 -15.53 5.51
C LEU A 50 -15.73 -16.70 5.65
N SER A 51 -15.55 -17.47 4.56
CA SER A 51 -14.46 -18.45 4.43
C SER A 51 -13.11 -17.75 4.24
N SER A 52 -12.01 -18.52 4.23
CA SER A 52 -10.68 -18.00 3.86
C SER A 52 -10.67 -17.33 2.48
N THR A 53 -11.34 -17.94 1.49
CA THR A 53 -11.52 -17.38 0.14
C THR A 53 -12.42 -16.14 0.10
N GLY A 54 -13.44 -16.08 0.95
CA GLY A 54 -14.28 -14.89 1.13
C GLY A 54 -13.49 -13.72 1.69
N TRP A 55 -12.71 -13.95 2.75
CA TRP A 55 -11.80 -12.95 3.32
C TRP A 55 -10.69 -12.54 2.36
N ALA A 56 -10.14 -13.48 1.59
CA ALA A 56 -9.13 -13.19 0.58
C ALA A 56 -9.70 -12.32 -0.55
N THR A 57 -10.91 -12.62 -1.03
CA THR A 57 -11.62 -11.79 -2.01
C THR A 57 -11.83 -10.37 -1.50
N LEU A 58 -12.30 -10.24 -0.25
CA LEU A 58 -12.48 -8.94 0.39
C LEU A 58 -11.14 -8.19 0.55
N SER A 59 -10.07 -8.88 0.92
CA SER A 59 -8.72 -8.30 1.07
C SER A 59 -8.21 -7.73 -0.26
N ILE A 60 -8.37 -8.47 -1.36
CA ILE A 60 -8.00 -8.02 -2.71
C ILE A 60 -8.84 -6.81 -3.11
N ALA A 61 -10.17 -6.86 -2.92
CA ALA A 61 -11.04 -5.74 -3.24
C ALA A 61 -10.69 -4.48 -2.44
N LEU A 62 -10.47 -4.60 -1.13
CA LEU A 62 -10.06 -3.48 -0.28
C LEU A 62 -8.71 -2.90 -0.70
N ALA A 63 -7.75 -3.75 -1.06
CA ALA A 63 -6.46 -3.30 -1.56
C ALA A 63 -6.58 -2.54 -2.90
N VAL A 64 -7.41 -3.00 -3.84
CA VAL A 64 -7.71 -2.32 -5.10
C VAL A 64 -8.41 -0.99 -4.88
N VAL A 65 -9.48 -0.98 -4.09
CA VAL A 65 -10.22 0.24 -3.72
C VAL A 65 -9.29 1.26 -3.09
N HIS A 66 -8.45 0.82 -2.15
CA HIS A 66 -7.48 1.70 -1.53
C HIS A 66 -6.56 2.34 -2.56
N GLN A 67 -5.90 1.56 -3.43
CA GLN A 67 -4.98 2.11 -4.42
C GLN A 67 -5.64 3.06 -5.42
N ILE A 68 -6.87 2.76 -5.84
CA ILE A 68 -7.66 3.67 -6.70
C ILE A 68 -7.90 5.00 -5.98
N ILE A 69 -8.32 4.95 -4.71
CA ILE A 69 -8.57 6.17 -3.93
C ILE A 69 -7.28 6.98 -3.76
N VAL A 70 -6.14 6.33 -3.42
CA VAL A 70 -4.84 7.02 -3.30
C VAL A 70 -4.46 7.68 -4.62
N ALA A 71 -4.51 6.94 -5.73
CA ALA A 71 -4.15 7.49 -7.04
C ALA A 71 -5.03 8.68 -7.42
N LEU A 72 -6.35 8.59 -7.22
CA LEU A 72 -7.26 9.71 -7.48
C LEU A 72 -6.92 10.92 -6.62
N VAL A 73 -6.74 10.74 -5.31
CA VAL A 73 -6.44 11.84 -4.40
C VAL A 73 -5.10 12.47 -4.72
N PHE A 74 -4.05 11.69 -4.94
CA PHE A 74 -2.72 12.21 -5.26
C PHE A 74 -2.75 13.02 -6.56
N ARG A 75 -3.31 12.47 -7.63
CA ARG A 75 -3.42 13.16 -8.94
C ARG A 75 -4.22 14.45 -8.86
N LEU A 76 -5.42 14.39 -8.26
CA LEU A 76 -6.30 15.56 -8.17
C LEU A 76 -5.73 16.62 -7.23
N GLN A 77 -5.07 16.21 -6.16
CA GLN A 77 -4.48 17.13 -5.22
C GLN A 77 -3.24 17.83 -5.82
N LEU A 78 -2.34 17.07 -6.43
CA LEU A 78 -1.11 17.61 -7.04
C LEU A 78 -1.44 18.59 -8.18
N HIS A 79 -2.25 18.17 -9.14
CA HIS A 79 -2.48 18.95 -10.35
C HIS A 79 -3.59 20.00 -10.23
N ARG A 80 -4.56 19.83 -9.31
CA ARG A 80 -5.77 20.68 -9.24
C ARG A 80 -6.09 21.22 -7.85
N ASN A 81 -5.29 20.88 -6.84
CA ASN A 81 -5.48 21.31 -5.45
C ASN A 81 -6.89 21.00 -4.90
N LEU A 82 -7.50 19.91 -5.36
CA LEU A 82 -8.94 19.70 -5.21
C LEU A 82 -9.37 19.60 -3.74
N LEU A 83 -8.67 18.80 -2.93
CA LEU A 83 -9.04 18.58 -1.54
C LEU A 83 -8.85 19.84 -0.72
N SER A 84 -7.73 20.56 -0.90
CA SER A 84 -7.51 21.83 -0.18
C SER A 84 -8.52 22.90 -0.57
N ARG A 85 -8.94 22.95 -1.84
CA ARG A 85 -9.99 23.89 -2.29
C ARG A 85 -11.35 23.60 -1.66
N TRP A 86 -11.67 22.33 -1.41
CA TRP A 86 -12.98 21.93 -0.89
C TRP A 86 -13.02 21.88 0.64
N LEU A 87 -11.92 21.48 1.27
CA LEU A 87 -11.87 21.17 2.71
C LEU A 87 -11.01 22.17 3.50
N GLY A 88 -10.28 23.06 2.81
CA GLY A 88 -9.34 23.99 3.43
C GLY A 88 -8.30 23.26 4.26
N ASP A 89 -8.03 23.78 5.46
CA ASP A 89 -7.04 23.25 6.40
C ASP A 89 -7.35 21.84 6.93
N ARG A 90 -8.57 21.32 6.68
CA ARG A 90 -9.00 19.99 7.11
C ARG A 90 -8.67 18.89 6.09
N ASP A 91 -8.18 19.25 4.92
CA ASP A 91 -7.85 18.33 3.81
C ASP A 91 -7.03 17.11 4.27
N MET A 92 -5.89 17.31 4.94
CA MET A 92 -5.01 16.26 5.41
C MET A 92 -5.62 15.43 6.54
N VAL A 93 -6.47 16.02 7.36
CA VAL A 93 -7.18 15.30 8.42
C VAL A 93 -8.21 14.36 7.82
N VAL A 94 -9.03 14.85 6.88
CA VAL A 94 -10.01 14.04 6.16
C VAL A 94 -9.31 12.96 5.35
N TRP A 95 -8.22 13.31 4.66
CA TRP A 95 -7.43 12.35 3.90
C TRP A 95 -6.90 11.21 4.77
N ARG A 96 -6.31 11.54 5.92
CA ARG A 96 -5.85 10.56 6.90
C ARG A 96 -6.97 9.63 7.38
N LEU A 97 -8.17 10.16 7.62
CA LEU A 97 -9.33 9.38 8.06
C LEU A 97 -9.85 8.39 7.00
N ILE A 98 -9.56 8.63 5.72
CA ILE A 98 -9.89 7.72 4.63
C ILE A 98 -8.76 6.71 4.41
N PHE A 99 -7.51 7.19 4.32
CA PHE A 99 -6.35 6.39 3.99
C PHE A 99 -6.01 5.37 5.09
N MET A 100 -5.95 5.80 6.36
CA MET A 100 -5.43 4.94 7.43
C MET A 100 -6.31 3.70 7.69
N PRO A 101 -7.65 3.77 7.73
CA PRO A 101 -8.47 2.58 7.87
C PRO A 101 -8.28 1.58 6.72
N LEU A 102 -8.19 2.08 5.48
CA LEU A 102 -7.95 1.23 4.31
C LEU A 102 -6.54 0.61 4.32
N LEU A 103 -5.53 1.33 4.82
CA LEU A 103 -4.19 0.79 5.02
C LEU A 103 -4.19 -0.31 6.07
N VAL A 104 -4.80 -0.07 7.23
CA VAL A 104 -4.86 -1.04 8.35
C VAL A 104 -5.72 -2.25 8.01
N ALA A 105 -6.75 -2.08 7.17
CA ALA A 105 -7.58 -3.18 6.70
C ALA A 105 -6.78 -4.25 5.92
N ARG A 106 -5.62 -3.89 5.35
CA ARG A 106 -4.76 -4.82 4.60
C ARG A 106 -4.21 -5.97 5.46
N PRO A 107 -3.41 -5.74 6.51
CA PRO A 107 -2.95 -6.82 7.38
C PRO A 107 -4.11 -7.48 8.13
N LEU A 108 -5.14 -6.73 8.53
CA LEU A 108 -6.29 -7.31 9.24
C LEU A 108 -7.04 -8.33 8.38
N SER A 109 -7.44 -7.97 7.15
CA SER A 109 -8.13 -8.90 6.25
C SER A 109 -7.27 -10.10 5.87
N LEU A 110 -5.95 -9.93 5.76
CA LEU A 110 -5.02 -11.04 5.56
C LEU A 110 -4.99 -11.98 6.77
N ILE A 111 -4.94 -11.45 8.00
CA ILE A 111 -5.05 -12.26 9.24
C ILE A 111 -6.37 -13.02 9.28
N MET A 112 -7.49 -12.36 8.94
CA MET A 112 -8.81 -13.01 8.92
C MET A 112 -8.87 -14.14 7.88
N ALA A 113 -8.28 -13.94 6.70
CA ALA A 113 -8.16 -14.99 5.70
C ALA A 113 -7.30 -16.15 6.21
N ALA A 114 -6.14 -15.85 6.81
CA ALA A 114 -5.21 -16.83 7.34
C ALA A 114 -5.81 -17.67 8.48
N TRP A 115 -6.56 -17.03 9.37
CA TRP A 115 -7.20 -17.68 10.51
C TRP A 115 -8.33 -18.62 10.09
N ALA A 116 -9.05 -18.25 9.02
CA ALA A 116 -10.12 -19.08 8.45
C ALA A 116 -9.59 -20.17 7.49
N ASP A 117 -8.29 -20.21 7.20
CA ASP A 117 -7.71 -21.11 6.22
C ASP A 117 -7.23 -22.42 6.86
N THR A 118 -7.48 -23.51 6.14
CA THR A 118 -7.00 -24.86 6.50
C THR A 118 -6.00 -25.39 5.48
N THR A 119 -5.74 -24.63 4.42
CA THR A 119 -4.79 -24.99 3.37
C THR A 119 -3.38 -24.63 3.82
N ALA A 120 -2.58 -25.64 4.11
CA ALA A 120 -1.19 -25.44 4.51
C ALA A 120 -0.32 -24.95 3.34
N ILE A 121 0.68 -24.10 3.61
CA ILE A 121 1.71 -23.73 2.63
C ILE A 121 2.61 -24.96 2.37
N THR A 122 3.19 -25.49 3.44
CA THR A 122 3.94 -26.74 3.47
C THR A 122 3.57 -27.55 4.72
N ASN A 123 4.13 -28.74 4.88
CA ASN A 123 3.99 -29.52 6.11
C ASN A 123 5.12 -29.24 7.13
N TYR A 124 5.97 -28.24 6.89
CA TYR A 124 7.13 -27.90 7.72
C TYR A 124 6.93 -26.60 8.49
N ARG A 125 6.24 -26.66 9.63
CA ARG A 125 5.89 -25.47 10.42
C ARG A 125 7.08 -24.75 11.04
N ALA A 126 8.12 -25.47 11.47
CA ALA A 126 9.29 -24.86 12.11
C ALA A 126 10.02 -23.83 11.22
N PRO A 127 10.42 -24.15 9.97
CA PRO A 127 11.03 -23.16 9.08
C PRO A 127 10.06 -22.02 8.72
N GLU A 128 8.77 -22.30 8.52
CA GLU A 128 7.78 -21.27 8.25
C GLU A 128 7.68 -20.26 9.40
N ILE A 129 7.64 -20.71 10.65
CA ILE A 129 7.63 -19.84 11.82
C ILE A 129 8.93 -19.05 11.93
N LEU A 130 10.09 -19.68 11.69
CA LEU A 130 11.39 -19.01 11.73
C LEU A 130 11.45 -17.86 10.71
N PHE A 131 11.19 -18.16 9.43
CA PHE A 131 11.21 -17.15 8.37
C PHE A 131 10.13 -16.09 8.59
N GLY A 132 8.93 -16.51 8.98
CA GLY A 132 7.82 -15.60 9.28
C GLY A 132 8.17 -14.60 10.37
N THR A 133 8.83 -15.06 11.43
CA THR A 133 9.29 -14.20 12.53
C THR A 133 10.35 -13.21 12.07
N VAL A 134 11.33 -13.65 11.27
CA VAL A 134 12.39 -12.77 10.74
C VAL A 134 11.81 -11.68 9.83
N LEU A 135 10.90 -12.04 8.93
CA LEU A 135 10.25 -11.08 8.03
C LEU A 135 9.36 -10.09 8.79
N LEU A 136 8.62 -10.56 9.80
CA LEU A 136 7.80 -9.69 10.63
C LEU A 136 8.66 -8.73 11.46
N ALA A 137 9.78 -9.20 12.01
CA ALA A 137 10.73 -8.34 12.75
C ALA A 137 11.32 -7.24 11.86
N ALA A 138 11.71 -7.58 10.62
CA ALA A 138 12.18 -6.60 9.64
C ALA A 138 11.10 -5.57 9.30
N SER A 139 9.85 -6.00 9.14
CA SER A 139 8.71 -5.11 8.90
C SER A 139 8.44 -4.17 10.08
N VAL A 140 8.47 -4.67 11.32
CA VAL A 140 8.31 -3.85 12.53
C VAL A 140 9.41 -2.79 12.63
N TRP A 141 10.66 -3.15 12.33
CA TRP A 141 11.76 -2.19 12.28
C TRP A 141 11.56 -1.12 11.19
N ALA A 142 11.07 -1.50 10.00
CA ALA A 142 10.75 -0.56 8.94
C ALA A 142 9.60 0.39 9.34
N LEU A 143 8.52 -0.13 9.93
CA LEU A 143 7.39 0.67 10.41
C LEU A 143 7.82 1.63 11.53
N HIS A 144 8.66 1.18 12.45
CA HIS A 144 9.28 2.06 13.46
C HIS A 144 10.07 3.18 12.78
N SER A 145 10.90 2.86 11.78
CA SER A 145 11.67 3.85 11.03
C SER A 145 10.78 4.86 10.30
N VAL A 146 9.63 4.42 9.76
CA VAL A 146 8.62 5.31 9.16
C VAL A 146 8.06 6.26 10.21
N ILE A 147 7.64 5.76 11.37
CA ILE A 147 7.03 6.59 12.41
C ILE A 147 8.02 7.62 12.96
N VAL A 148 9.25 7.20 13.23
CA VAL A 148 10.25 8.03 13.93
C VAL A 148 11.00 8.97 12.99
N HIS A 149 11.37 8.53 11.79
CA HIS A 149 12.24 9.31 10.89
C HIS A 149 11.48 9.90 9.69
N PHE A 150 10.57 9.13 9.08
CA PHE A 150 9.83 9.60 7.89
C PHE A 150 8.59 10.41 8.24
N THR A 151 7.95 10.10 9.36
CA THR A 151 6.67 10.61 9.86
C THR A 151 5.45 10.15 9.05
N ILE A 152 4.32 10.00 9.74
CA ILE A 152 3.03 9.59 9.13
C ILE A 152 2.57 10.61 8.09
N LEU A 153 2.83 11.91 8.30
CA LEU A 153 2.38 12.96 7.40
C LEU A 153 3.02 12.84 6.00
N ARG A 154 4.31 12.50 5.94
CA ARG A 154 4.98 12.21 4.66
C ARG A 154 4.48 10.89 4.06
N ALA A 155 4.29 9.85 4.87
CA ALA A 155 3.75 8.55 4.41
C ALA A 155 2.35 8.64 3.80
N LEU A 156 1.57 9.66 4.18
CA LEU A 156 0.26 9.96 3.59
C LEU A 156 0.34 10.75 2.28
N GLY A 157 1.53 11.06 1.76
CA GLY A 157 1.70 11.91 0.57
C GLY A 157 1.53 13.40 0.86
N GLY A 158 1.93 13.87 2.05
CA GLY A 158 1.79 15.29 2.42
C GLY A 158 2.51 16.27 1.50
N ASP A 159 3.50 15.81 0.75
CA ASP A 159 4.20 16.57 -0.30
C ASP A 159 3.31 16.92 -1.51
N HIS A 160 2.17 16.25 -1.68
CA HIS A 160 1.15 16.65 -2.66
C HIS A 160 0.30 17.83 -2.15
N PHE A 161 0.31 18.08 -0.84
CA PHE A 161 -0.58 19.02 -0.17
C PHE A 161 0.12 20.31 0.30
N ARG A 162 1.39 20.22 0.69
CA ARG A 162 2.12 21.32 1.34
C ARG A 162 3.54 21.45 0.80
N ASP A 163 3.91 22.65 0.37
CA ASP A 163 5.27 22.96 -0.11
C ASP A 163 6.33 22.73 0.96
N GLU A 164 6.02 22.99 2.23
CA GLU A 164 6.94 22.76 3.35
C GLU A 164 7.30 21.27 3.50
N ILE A 165 6.42 20.36 3.10
CA ILE A 165 6.68 18.91 3.10
C ILE A 165 7.46 18.52 1.85
N ALA A 166 7.06 19.02 0.69
CA ALA A 166 7.76 18.80 -0.58
C ALA A 166 9.20 19.36 -0.61
N ALA A 167 9.52 20.31 0.26
CA ALA A 167 10.85 20.89 0.41
C ALA A 167 11.76 20.08 1.35
N LEU A 168 11.23 19.10 2.09
CA LEU A 168 12.02 18.32 3.05
C LEU A 168 13.03 17.42 2.32
N PRO A 169 14.23 17.22 2.89
CA PRO A 169 15.21 16.30 2.33
C PRO A 169 14.72 14.85 2.46
N LEU A 170 15.28 14.01 1.60
CA LEU A 170 15.14 12.55 1.71
C LEU A 170 15.72 12.07 3.04
N VAL A 171 15.01 11.14 3.68
CA VAL A 171 15.39 10.54 4.96
C VAL A 171 16.47 9.49 4.72
N SER A 172 17.48 9.45 5.58
CA SER A 172 18.63 8.53 5.48
C SER A 172 18.88 7.74 6.77
N GLU A 173 17.92 7.76 7.69
CA GLU A 173 17.94 7.12 9.00
C GLU A 173 17.06 5.86 9.05
N GLY A 174 17.32 5.00 10.03
CA GLY A 174 16.61 3.73 10.18
C GLY A 174 16.72 2.84 8.95
N VAL A 175 15.59 2.29 8.49
CA VAL A 175 15.53 1.48 7.26
C VAL A 175 15.96 2.25 6.01
N PHE A 176 15.74 3.58 5.98
CA PHE A 176 16.02 4.41 4.81
C PHE A 176 17.51 4.62 4.54
N LYS A 177 18.36 4.33 5.53
CA LYS A 177 19.81 4.23 5.34
C LYS A 177 20.21 3.17 4.32
N TYR A 178 19.44 2.09 4.22
CA TYR A 178 19.76 0.91 3.42
C TYR A 178 18.96 0.83 2.13
N THR A 179 17.79 1.48 2.07
CA THR A 179 16.94 1.50 0.88
C THR A 179 16.05 2.74 0.85
N SER A 180 15.94 3.39 -0.30
CA SER A 180 15.00 4.50 -0.51
C SER A 180 13.53 4.05 -0.45
N ASN A 181 13.27 2.75 -0.60
CA ASN A 181 11.93 2.18 -0.68
C ASN A 181 11.59 1.35 0.57
N GLY A 182 11.98 1.82 1.76
CA GLY A 182 11.79 1.09 3.02
C GLY A 182 10.34 0.66 3.30
N MET A 183 9.37 1.51 2.95
CA MET A 183 7.94 1.19 3.05
C MET A 183 7.56 0.05 2.10
N TYR A 184 7.83 0.21 0.81
CA TYR A 184 7.45 -0.75 -0.22
C TYR A 184 8.17 -2.09 -0.10
N GLY A 185 9.48 -2.08 0.16
CA GLY A 185 10.30 -3.28 0.16
C GLY A 185 10.33 -4.01 1.50
N VAL A 186 10.45 -3.29 2.62
CA VAL A 186 10.70 -3.90 3.93
C VAL A 186 9.44 -3.96 4.80
N ALA A 187 8.66 -2.89 4.87
CA ALA A 187 7.44 -2.90 5.68
C ALA A 187 6.42 -3.93 5.17
N PHE A 188 6.30 -4.11 3.84
CA PHE A 188 5.41 -5.12 3.24
C PHE A 188 5.81 -6.57 3.51
N LEU A 189 7.05 -6.84 3.94
CA LEU A 189 7.46 -8.18 4.40
C LEU A 189 6.63 -8.66 5.60
N GLY A 190 5.98 -7.75 6.33
CA GLY A 190 5.09 -8.09 7.42
C GLY A 190 3.90 -8.95 6.97
N LEU A 191 3.38 -8.73 5.75
CA LEU A 191 2.30 -9.54 5.20
C LEU A 191 2.74 -11.00 4.96
N TRP A 192 3.95 -11.16 4.45
CA TRP A 192 4.59 -12.47 4.27
C TRP A 192 4.88 -13.14 5.61
N GLY A 193 5.37 -12.35 6.58
CA GLY A 193 5.59 -12.78 7.95
C GLY A 193 4.32 -13.36 8.58
N ILE A 194 3.19 -12.64 8.47
CA ILE A 194 1.89 -13.11 8.94
C ILE A 194 1.49 -14.41 8.23
N ALA A 195 1.54 -14.46 6.89
CA ALA A 195 1.16 -15.65 6.13
C ALA A 195 1.93 -16.90 6.57
N LEU A 196 3.26 -16.79 6.75
CA LEU A 196 4.13 -17.88 7.21
C LEU A 196 3.89 -18.26 8.67
N LEU A 197 3.67 -17.27 9.55
CA LEU A 197 3.34 -17.53 10.96
C LEU A 197 2.02 -18.28 11.11
N PHE A 198 1.04 -18.06 10.22
CA PHE A 198 -0.18 -18.85 10.17
C PHE A 198 -0.02 -20.17 9.38
N GLY A 199 0.94 -20.24 8.46
CA GLY A 199 1.09 -21.39 7.58
C GLY A 199 -0.03 -21.50 6.53
N SER A 200 -0.66 -20.38 6.18
CA SER A 200 -1.82 -20.33 5.29
C SER A 200 -1.41 -20.06 3.85
N TRP A 201 -1.81 -20.96 2.94
CA TRP A 201 -1.61 -20.79 1.50
C TRP A 201 -2.35 -19.55 0.97
N ASN A 202 -3.62 -19.38 1.34
CA ASN A 202 -4.39 -18.24 0.85
C ASN A 202 -3.82 -16.91 1.36
N ALA A 203 -3.33 -16.85 2.61
CA ALA A 203 -2.64 -15.67 3.12
C ALA A 203 -1.33 -15.40 2.40
N LEU A 204 -0.59 -16.43 1.98
CA LEU A 204 0.63 -16.29 1.20
C LEU A 204 0.35 -15.71 -0.19
N VAL A 205 -0.71 -16.17 -0.86
CA VAL A 205 -1.20 -15.58 -2.12
C VAL A 205 -1.56 -14.10 -1.94
N LEU A 206 -2.24 -13.75 -0.84
CA LEU A 206 -2.56 -12.35 -0.53
C LEU A 206 -1.31 -11.50 -0.26
N ALA A 207 -0.33 -12.04 0.46
CA ALA A 207 0.93 -11.35 0.71
C ALA A 207 1.67 -11.05 -0.60
N LEU A 208 1.71 -12.01 -1.53
CA LEU A 208 2.25 -11.82 -2.87
C LEU A 208 1.49 -10.74 -3.65
N PHE A 209 0.17 -10.88 -3.74
CA PHE A 209 -0.69 -9.92 -4.44
C PHE A 209 -0.47 -8.50 -3.91
N GLN A 210 -0.59 -8.30 -2.59
CA GLN A 210 -0.50 -6.97 -1.99
C GLN A 210 0.89 -6.36 -2.10
N HIS A 211 1.96 -7.18 -2.02
CA HIS A 211 3.33 -6.71 -2.18
C HIS A 211 3.60 -6.30 -3.64
N CYS A 212 3.25 -7.15 -4.62
CA CYS A 212 3.37 -6.76 -6.03
C CYS A 212 2.52 -5.52 -6.35
N TYR A 213 1.30 -5.45 -5.84
CA TYR A 213 0.38 -4.38 -6.16
C TYR A 213 0.79 -3.03 -5.54
N ILE A 214 1.48 -3.02 -4.39
CA ILE A 214 2.03 -1.77 -3.88
C ILE A 214 3.17 -1.22 -4.77
N TRP A 215 3.94 -2.10 -5.41
CA TRP A 215 4.95 -1.66 -6.40
C TRP A 215 4.33 -1.11 -7.68
N VAL A 216 3.15 -1.62 -8.08
CA VAL A 216 2.37 -1.02 -9.17
C VAL A 216 1.98 0.42 -8.84
N HIS A 217 1.57 0.70 -7.61
CA HIS A 217 1.29 2.07 -7.16
C HIS A 217 2.54 2.96 -7.26
N MET A 218 3.66 2.49 -6.70
CA MET A 218 4.94 3.21 -6.76
C MET A 218 5.31 3.54 -8.21
N TYR A 219 5.19 2.59 -9.13
CA TYR A 219 5.58 2.77 -10.53
C TYR A 219 4.61 3.66 -11.32
N CYS A 220 3.29 3.44 -11.19
CA CYS A 220 2.28 4.09 -12.03
C CYS A 220 1.76 5.41 -11.46
N THR A 221 1.87 5.65 -10.16
CA THR A 221 1.31 6.82 -9.49
C THR A 221 2.40 7.66 -8.86
N GLU A 222 3.11 7.12 -7.88
CA GLU A 222 4.07 7.90 -7.11
C GLU A 222 5.27 8.33 -7.96
N SER A 223 5.87 7.44 -8.76
CA SER A 223 7.05 7.79 -9.58
C SER A 223 6.79 8.97 -10.55
N PRO A 224 5.67 9.01 -11.30
CA PRO A 224 5.30 10.21 -12.04
C PRO A 224 5.12 11.45 -11.17
N ASP A 225 4.43 11.35 -10.04
CA ASP A 225 4.17 12.49 -9.15
C ASP A 225 5.49 13.02 -8.54
N MET A 226 6.40 12.12 -8.18
CA MET A 226 7.74 12.46 -7.70
C MET A 226 8.56 13.23 -8.75
N ARG A 227 8.38 12.94 -10.05
CA ARG A 227 9.01 13.74 -11.10
C ARG A 227 8.48 15.17 -11.11
N TRP A 228 7.20 15.39 -10.84
CA TRP A 228 6.68 16.75 -10.73
C TRP A 228 7.16 17.45 -9.47
N ILE A 229 7.14 16.76 -8.32
CA ILE A 229 7.43 17.38 -7.01
C ILE A 229 8.93 17.64 -6.80
N TYR A 230 9.81 16.76 -7.33
CA TYR A 230 11.24 16.76 -7.00
C TYR A 230 12.17 16.92 -8.19
N SER A 231 11.68 16.95 -9.45
CA SER A 231 12.57 17.36 -10.55
C SER A 231 12.99 18.81 -10.35
N LYS A 232 14.28 19.06 -10.49
CA LYS A 232 14.79 20.44 -10.50
C LYS A 232 14.32 21.12 -11.80
N PRO A 233 13.97 22.41 -11.77
CA PRO A 233 13.81 23.20 -12.99
C PRO A 233 15.09 23.21 -13.83
#